data_AF-B3CR74-F1
#
_entry.id   AF-B3CR74-F1
#
_cell.length_a   1.000
_cell.length_b   1.000
_cell.length_c   1.000
_cell.angle_alpha   90.00
_cell.angle_beta   90.00
_cell.angle_gamma   90.00
#
_symmetry.space_group_name_H-M   'P 1'
#
loop_
_entity.id
_entity.type
_entity.pdbx_description
1 polymer ?
#
loop_
_entity_poly.entity_id
_entity_poly.type
_entity_poly.pdbx_seq_one_letter_code
_entity_poly.pdbx_strand_id
1 'polypeptide(L)'
;MDAPSHCIHGGRFIHDFDVNDLIMPCVVIDVSCKCHERYSLSVQDVEDFESQFGPIAQGSSVMVKTVCSKFWHTPSKYHNNHVFQSVSSEVA
;
A
#
# COMPACT_ATOMS: atom_id res chain seq x y z
N MET A 1 10.05 -5.92 0.44
CA MET A 1 9.73 -5.54 -0.96
C MET A 1 9.34 -6.80 -1.67
N ASP A 2 8.24 -6.76 -2.40
CA ASP A 2 7.79 -7.87 -3.23
C ASP A 2 8.27 -7.62 -4.66
N ALA A 3 9.20 -8.45 -5.14
CA ALA A 3 9.68 -8.37 -6.52
C ALA A 3 8.65 -8.95 -7.49
N PRO A 4 8.59 -8.50 -8.76
CA PRO A 4 7.67 -9.02 -9.77
C PRO A 4 7.70 -10.56 -9.89
N SER A 5 8.87 -11.17 -9.74
CA SER A 5 9.04 -12.64 -9.75
C SER A 5 8.17 -13.40 -8.73
N HIS A 6 7.67 -12.73 -7.68
CA HIS A 6 6.82 -13.33 -6.66
C HIS A 6 5.45 -13.75 -7.21
N CYS A 7 4.89 -12.99 -8.16
CA CYS A 7 3.57 -13.25 -8.73
C CYS A 7 3.59 -13.46 -10.25
N ILE A 8 4.63 -13.00 -10.95
CA ILE A 8 4.72 -12.98 -12.41
C ILE A 8 5.87 -13.90 -12.84
N HIS A 9 5.53 -14.98 -13.56
CA HIS A 9 6.53 -15.89 -14.10
C HIS A 9 7.47 -15.14 -15.08
N GLY A 10 8.78 -15.29 -14.88
CA GLY A 10 9.80 -14.55 -15.66
C GLY A 10 9.99 -13.08 -15.26
N GLY A 11 9.30 -12.60 -14.20
CA GLY A 11 9.54 -11.28 -13.64
C GLY A 11 10.93 -11.13 -13.01
N ARG A 12 11.39 -9.88 -12.87
CA ARG A 12 12.66 -9.54 -12.19
C ARG A 12 12.66 -10.02 -10.74
N PHE A 13 13.79 -10.55 -10.28
CA PHE A 13 14.07 -10.93 -8.88
C PHE A 13 14.65 -9.76 -8.09
N ILE A 14 14.68 -9.88 -6.76
CA ILE A 14 15.23 -8.85 -5.86
C ILE A 14 16.66 -8.46 -6.23
N HIS A 15 17.50 -9.42 -6.62
CA HIS A 15 18.90 -9.16 -6.96
C HIS A 15 19.10 -8.52 -8.35
N ASP A 16 18.04 -8.43 -9.16
CA ASP A 16 18.09 -7.77 -10.47
C ASP A 16 17.89 -6.24 -10.37
N PHE A 17 17.56 -5.72 -9.19
CA PHE A 17 17.35 -4.28 -8.95
C PHE A 17 18.64 -3.62 -8.50
N ASP A 18 18.98 -2.50 -9.15
CA ASP A 18 19.96 -1.57 -8.59
C ASP A 18 19.31 -0.79 -7.44
N VAL A 19 20.09 -0.35 -6.46
CA VAL A 19 19.57 0.43 -5.32
C VAL A 19 18.86 1.71 -5.79
N ASN A 20 19.31 2.30 -6.89
CA ASN A 20 18.69 3.50 -7.45
C ASN A 20 17.28 3.23 -8.02
N ASP A 21 16.96 1.99 -8.42
CA ASP A 21 15.60 1.60 -8.83
C ASP A 21 14.60 1.68 -7.66
N LEU A 22 15.10 1.69 -6.42
CA LEU A 22 14.31 1.66 -5.18
C LEU A 22 14.11 3.05 -4.55
N ILE A 23 14.59 4.09 -5.22
CA ILE A 23 14.51 5.48 -4.75
C ILE A 23 13.51 6.22 -5.62
N MET A 24 12.35 6.53 -5.05
CA MET A 24 11.31 7.29 -5.73
C MET A 24 10.55 8.22 -4.78
N PRO A 25 9.82 9.23 -5.30
CA PRO A 25 8.86 9.98 -4.50
C PRO A 25 7.88 9.03 -3.81
N CYS A 26 7.46 9.36 -2.59
CA CYS A 26 6.50 8.57 -1.84
C CYS A 26 5.34 9.46 -1.39
N VAL A 27 4.12 9.00 -1.63
CA VAL A 27 2.90 9.63 -1.13
C VAL A 27 2.24 8.72 -0.10
N VAL A 28 1.61 9.32 0.91
CA VAL A 28 0.94 8.59 1.98
C VAL A 28 -0.54 8.96 1.99
N ILE A 29 -1.40 8.00 1.67
CA ILE A 29 -2.85 8.15 1.79
C ILE A 29 -3.25 7.67 3.19
N ASP A 30 -3.60 8.61 4.07
CA ASP A 30 -4.00 8.31 5.45
C ASP A 30 -5.51 8.07 5.56
N VAL A 31 -5.87 6.79 5.67
CA VAL A 31 -7.26 6.36 5.90
C VAL A 31 -7.51 5.97 7.35
N SER A 32 -6.55 6.18 8.26
CA SER A 32 -6.61 5.68 9.64
C SER A 32 -7.83 6.17 10.43
N CYS A 33 -8.45 7.29 10.05
CA CYS A 33 -9.66 7.83 10.66
C CYS A 33 -10.95 7.08 10.28
N LYS A 34 -10.99 6.44 9.11
CA LYS A 34 -12.15 5.69 8.58
C LYS A 34 -11.90 4.18 8.42
N CYS A 35 -10.68 3.75 8.71
CA CYS A 35 -10.19 2.39 8.53
C CYS A 35 -10.75 1.43 9.61
N HIS A 36 -11.55 0.46 9.18
CA HIS A 36 -11.97 -0.70 9.97
C HIS A 36 -11.32 -1.99 9.43
N GLU A 37 -11.50 -3.15 10.09
CA GLU A 37 -10.80 -4.41 9.77
C GLU A 37 -10.99 -4.95 8.34
N ARG A 38 -12.07 -4.58 7.67
CA ARG A 38 -12.45 -5.00 6.31
C ARG A 38 -12.45 -3.84 5.32
N TYR A 39 -11.83 -2.73 5.70
CA TYR A 39 -11.78 -1.56 4.85
C TYR A 39 -11.02 -1.88 3.57
N SER A 40 -11.55 -1.44 2.44
CA SER A 40 -10.86 -1.52 1.16
C SER A 40 -10.66 -0.11 0.67
N LEU A 41 -9.40 0.27 0.42
CA LEU A 41 -9.09 1.56 -0.19
C LEU A 41 -9.77 1.64 -1.55
N SER A 42 -10.56 2.69 -1.75
CA SER A 42 -11.41 2.90 -2.91
C SER A 42 -10.82 3.95 -3.86
N VAL A 43 -11.31 3.98 -5.11
CA VAL A 43 -10.94 5.03 -6.08
C VAL A 43 -11.25 6.43 -5.52
N GLN A 44 -12.38 6.58 -4.83
CA GLN A 44 -12.75 7.84 -4.20
C GLN A 44 -11.71 8.31 -3.17
N ASP A 45 -11.06 7.39 -2.44
CA ASP A 45 -10.02 7.77 -1.48
C ASP A 45 -8.80 8.39 -2.17
N VAL A 46 -8.49 7.90 -3.38
CA VAL A 46 -7.40 8.42 -4.21
C VAL A 46 -7.81 9.78 -4.80
N GLU A 47 -9.01 9.90 -5.34
CA GLU A 47 -9.54 11.16 -5.89
C GLU A 47 -9.62 12.25 -4.82
N ASP A 48 -10.07 11.91 -3.60
CA ASP A 48 -10.14 12.82 -2.46
C ASP A 48 -8.73 13.31 -2.07
N PHE A 49 -7.75 12.39 -2.06
CA PHE A 49 -6.35 12.73 -1.82
C PHE A 49 -5.81 13.67 -2.91
N GLU A 50 -6.03 13.35 -4.19
CA GLU A 50 -5.54 14.16 -5.31
C GLU A 50 -6.22 15.53 -5.39
N SER A 51 -7.49 15.62 -5.02
CA SER A 51 -8.22 16.89 -4.91
C SER A 51 -7.63 17.80 -3.83
N GLN A 52 -7.13 17.22 -2.73
CA GLN A 52 -6.54 17.97 -1.63
C GLN A 52 -5.07 18.33 -1.84
N PHE A 53 -4.26 17.42 -2.38
CA PHE A 53 -2.80 17.54 -2.44
C PHE A 53 -2.25 17.68 -3.86
N GLY A 54 -3.10 17.54 -4.88
CA GLY A 54 -2.70 17.47 -6.28
C GLY A 54 -2.50 16.03 -6.77
N PRO A 55 -2.41 15.83 -8.10
CA PRO A 55 -2.28 14.51 -8.70
C PRO A 55 -1.00 13.80 -8.25
N ILE A 56 -1.09 12.49 -8.07
CA ILE A 56 0.06 11.65 -7.72
C ILE A 56 0.98 11.55 -8.94
N ALA A 57 2.23 11.99 -8.78
CA ALA A 57 3.19 11.98 -9.87
C ALA A 57 3.53 10.54 -10.31
N GLN A 58 3.65 10.33 -11.62
CA GLN A 58 4.05 9.04 -12.18
C GLN A 58 5.40 8.59 -11.60
N GLY A 59 5.51 7.29 -11.28
CA GLY A 59 6.71 6.71 -10.68
C GLY A 59 6.79 6.90 -9.16
N SER A 60 5.81 7.53 -8.52
CA SER A 60 5.73 7.60 -7.06
C SER A 60 5.31 6.26 -6.47
N SER A 61 5.88 5.92 -5.31
CA SER A 61 5.35 4.87 -4.44
C SER A 61 4.17 5.42 -3.64
N VAL A 62 3.10 4.63 -3.54
CA VAL A 62 1.91 4.97 -2.74
C VAL A 62 1.89 4.09 -1.50
N MET A 63 1.88 4.69 -0.32
CA MET A 63 1.71 3.99 0.96
C MET A 63 0.33 4.29 1.55
N VAL A 64 -0.39 3.24 1.95
CA VAL A 64 -1.68 3.39 2.63
C VAL A 64 -1.45 3.29 4.14
N LYS A 65 -1.74 4.36 4.86
CA LYS A 65 -1.63 4.39 6.32
C LYS A 65 -2.96 3.96 6.95
N THR A 66 -2.91 2.84 7.66
CA THR A 66 -4.02 2.26 8.44
C THR A 66 -3.71 2.30 9.94
N VAL A 67 -4.55 1.64 10.74
CA VAL A 67 -4.35 1.49 12.19
C VAL A 67 -3.54 0.24 12.58
N CYS A 68 -3.17 -0.62 11.62
CA CYS A 68 -2.64 -1.97 11.90
C CYS A 68 -1.29 -1.98 12.60
N SER A 69 -0.43 -0.99 12.36
CA SER A 69 0.88 -0.90 13.01
C SER A 69 0.80 -0.84 14.54
N LYS A 70 -0.32 -0.35 15.10
CA LYS A 70 -0.56 -0.32 16.55
C LYS A 70 -0.57 -1.72 17.18
N PHE A 71 -0.85 -2.76 16.39
CA PHE A 71 -0.92 -4.14 16.86
C PHE A 71 0.39 -4.92 16.70
N TRP A 72 1.47 -4.29 16.22
CA TRP A 72 2.75 -4.94 15.91
C TRP A 72 3.28 -5.86 17.03
N HIS A 73 3.18 -5.43 18.29
CA HIS A 73 3.65 -6.20 19.44
C HIS A 73 2.68 -7.29 19.92
N THR A 74 1.54 -7.47 19.26
CA THR A 74 0.54 -8.49 19.59
C THR A 74 0.20 -9.29 18.34
N PRO A 75 0.95 -10.36 18.02
CA PRO A 75 0.84 -11.09 16.75
C PRO A 75 -0.58 -11.54 16.41
N SER A 76 -1.35 -12.02 17.40
CA SER A 76 -2.74 -12.45 17.20
C SER A 76 -3.65 -11.30 16.74
N LYS A 77 -3.44 -10.09 17.26
CA LYS A 77 -4.20 -8.88 16.85
C LYS A 77 -3.69 -8.32 15.53
N TYR A 78 -2.38 -8.38 15.27
CA TYR A 78 -1.80 -7.92 14.01
C TYR A 78 -2.27 -8.77 12.83
N HIS A 79 -2.23 -10.09 13.01
CA HIS A 79 -2.67 -11.05 12.01
C HIS A 79 -4.19 -11.05 11.79
N ASN A 80 -4.94 -10.75 12.86
CA ASN A 80 -6.40 -10.65 12.89
C ASN A 80 -7.14 -11.77 12.12
N ASN A 81 -6.68 -13.02 12.27
CA ASN A 81 -7.21 -14.18 11.54
C ASN A 81 -7.33 -13.98 10.01
N HIS A 82 -6.35 -13.29 9.41
CA HIS A 82 -6.34 -12.90 7.99
C HIS A 82 -7.47 -11.95 7.56
N VAL A 83 -8.12 -11.27 8.51
CA VAL A 83 -9.07 -10.18 8.23
C VAL A 83 -8.31 -8.87 8.36
N PHE A 84 -7.88 -8.31 7.25
CA PHE A 84 -7.13 -7.05 7.21
C PHE A 84 -7.59 -6.19 6.05
N GLN A 85 -7.22 -4.91 6.11
CA GLN A 85 -7.60 -3.95 5.10
C GLN A 85 -6.83 -4.21 3.80
N SER A 86 -7.49 -3.94 2.69
CA SER A 86 -6.94 -4.18 1.36
C SER A 86 -6.99 -2.92 0.51
N VAL A 87 -6.41 -3.01 -0.68
CA VAL A 87 -6.65 -2.08 -1.79
C VAL A 87 -7.65 -2.76 -2.72
N SER A 88 -8.64 -2.02 -3.23
CA SER A 88 -9.62 -2.59 -4.14
C SER A 88 -9.01 -2.90 -5.52
N SER A 89 -9.59 -3.86 -6.24
CA SER A 89 -9.13 -4.27 -7.58
C SER A 89 -9.17 -3.16 -8.61
N GLU A 90 -10.03 -2.16 -8.42
CA GLU A 90 -10.18 -1.02 -9.32
C GLU A 90 -9.09 0.03 -9.10
N VAL A 91 -8.44 0.00 -7.93
CA VAL A 91 -7.34 0.91 -7.56
C VAL A 91 -5.97 0.30 -7.85
N ALA A 92 -5.84 -1.03 -7.71
CA ALA A 92 -4.59 -1.78 -7.90
C ALA A 92 -4.24 -2.00 -9.37
#